data_AF-A0A9P1C2R5-F1
#
_entry.id   AF-A0A9P1C2R5-F1
#
_cell.length_a   1.000
_cell.length_b   1.000
_cell.length_c   1.000
_cell.angle_alpha   90.00
_cell.angle_beta   90.00
_cell.angle_gamma   90.00
#
_symmetry.space_group_name_H-M   'P 1'
#
loop_
_entity.id
_entity.type
_entity.pdbx_description
1 polymer ?
#
loop_
_entity_poly.entity_id
_entity_poly.type
_entity_poly.pdbx_seq_one_letter_code
_entity_poly.pdbx_strand_id
1 'polypeptide(L)'
;MWPDYHACSTFQDWKSTLSGRAIWAQTSEELFLVLRLPRRPKVSELRIEISPKHLLSLLRKKGVTSATQDDFDTLIDAKLLATVKPSECSWQLDQVGDSCDLHFSLRKHCCGMVEEAFQ
;
A
#
# COMPACT_ATOMS: atom_id res chain seq x y z
N MET A 1 -5.23 -2.70 39.61
CA MET A 1 -5.52 -1.41 38.95
C MET A 1 -4.76 -1.41 37.65
N TRP A 2 -5.45 -1.61 36.53
CA TRP A 2 -4.87 -1.48 35.19
C TRP A 2 -5.05 -0.02 34.77
N PRO A 3 -4.05 0.62 34.12
CA PRO A 3 -4.26 1.96 33.60
C PRO A 3 -5.26 1.91 32.45
N ASP A 4 -6.30 2.74 32.57
CA ASP A 4 -7.26 3.06 31.52
C ASP A 4 -6.52 3.65 30.31
N TYR A 5 -6.31 2.83 29.28
CA TYR A 5 -5.97 3.34 27.96
C TYR A 5 -7.27 3.74 27.27
N HIS A 6 -7.56 5.04 27.34
CA HIS A 6 -8.55 5.68 26.48
C HIS A 6 -8.28 5.31 25.01
N ALA A 7 -9.29 4.73 24.38
CA ALA A 7 -9.33 4.35 22.98
C ALA A 7 -8.93 5.51 22.06
N CYS A 8 -7.94 5.29 21.19
CA CYS A 8 -7.83 6.02 19.93
C CYS A 8 -7.11 5.19 18.85
N SER A 9 -7.63 4.01 18.57
CA SER A 9 -7.32 3.29 17.33
C SER A 9 -8.57 2.53 16.90
N THR A 10 -9.53 3.24 16.32
CA THR A 10 -10.61 2.59 15.59
C THR A 10 -10.01 1.98 14.33
N PHE A 11 -9.63 0.70 14.44
CA PHE A 11 -9.37 -0.15 13.27
C PHE A 11 -10.66 -0.21 12.46
N GLN A 12 -10.60 0.20 11.19
CA GLN A 12 -11.72 -0.02 10.28
C GLN A 12 -11.62 -1.43 9.70
N ASP A 13 -12.74 -2.15 9.72
CA ASP A 13 -12.88 -3.47 9.10
C ASP A 13 -12.42 -3.49 7.64
N TRP A 14 -12.00 -4.69 7.20
CA TRP A 14 -11.56 -4.92 5.83
C TRP A 14 -12.66 -4.60 4.82
N LYS A 15 -12.31 -3.79 3.83
CA LYS A 15 -13.16 -3.40 2.71
C LYS A 15 -12.61 -4.01 1.42
N SER A 16 -13.48 -4.60 0.61
CA SER A 16 -13.14 -5.10 -0.72
C SER A 16 -13.44 -4.06 -1.79
N THR A 17 -12.62 -4.03 -2.84
CA THR A 17 -12.98 -3.31 -4.07
C THR A 17 -13.92 -4.17 -4.93
N LEU A 18 -14.75 -3.52 -5.76
CA LEU A 18 -15.69 -4.19 -6.68
C LEU A 18 -15.01 -5.22 -7.62
N SER A 19 -13.69 -5.12 -7.82
CA SER A 19 -12.92 -6.06 -8.65
C SER A 19 -12.49 -7.34 -7.93
N GLY A 20 -12.72 -7.48 -6.61
CA GLY A 20 -12.34 -8.65 -5.81
C GLY A 20 -10.83 -8.90 -5.66
N ARG A 21 -9.99 -8.13 -6.35
CA ARG A 21 -8.53 -8.28 -6.40
C ARG A 21 -7.79 -7.48 -5.33
N ALA A 22 -8.49 -6.60 -4.62
CA ALA A 22 -7.91 -5.75 -3.60
C ALA A 22 -8.80 -5.71 -2.36
N ILE A 23 -8.19 -5.93 -1.20
CA ILE A 23 -8.78 -5.69 0.11
C ILE A 23 -7.94 -4.68 0.86
N TRP A 24 -8.56 -3.84 1.67
CA TRP A 24 -7.86 -2.82 2.44
C TRP A 24 -8.50 -2.61 3.80
N ALA A 25 -7.70 -2.19 4.77
CA ALA A 25 -8.13 -1.79 6.11
C ALA A 25 -7.31 -0.57 6.53
N GLN A 26 -7.76 0.19 7.52
CA GLN A 26 -7.01 1.35 7.98
C GLN A 26 -7.18 1.60 9.48
N THR A 27 -6.16 2.19 10.08
CA THR A 27 -6.20 2.79 11.40
C THR A 27 -6.19 4.33 11.26
N SER A 28 -6.12 5.05 12.37
CA SER A 28 -5.87 6.51 12.36
C SER A 28 -4.54 6.85 11.68
N GLU A 29 -3.52 5.99 11.81
CA GLU A 29 -2.15 6.29 11.39
C GLU A 29 -1.73 5.60 10.09
N GLU A 30 -2.41 4.53 9.68
CA GLU A 30 -1.92 3.66 8.61
C GLU A 30 -3.05 3.16 7.72
N LEU A 31 -2.74 2.90 6.45
CA LEU A 31 -3.60 2.22 5.49
C LEU A 31 -2.90 0.94 5.05
N PHE A 32 -3.57 -0.19 5.24
CA PHE A 32 -3.15 -1.52 4.79
C PHE A 32 -3.89 -1.87 3.52
N LEU A 33 -3.18 -2.33 2.49
CA LEU A 33 -3.76 -2.77 1.24
C LEU A 33 -3.13 -4.12 0.85
N VAL A 34 -3.95 -5.07 0.44
CA VAL A 34 -3.51 -6.37 -0.06
C VAL A 34 -4.08 -6.56 -1.45
N LEU A 35 -3.20 -6.78 -2.42
CA LEU A 35 -3.55 -7.06 -3.82
C LEU A 35 -3.28 -8.52 -4.15
N ARG A 36 -4.31 -9.26 -4.55
CA ARG A 36 -4.17 -10.60 -5.10
C ARG A 36 -3.58 -10.51 -6.51
N LEU A 37 -2.42 -11.12 -6.71
CA LEU A 37 -1.74 -11.09 -8.00
C LEU A 37 -2.26 -12.18 -8.95
N PRO A 38 -2.32 -11.92 -10.27
CA PRO A 38 -2.84 -12.88 -11.25
C PRO A 38 -1.90 -14.06 -11.52
N ARG A 39 -0.65 -13.98 -11.03
CA ARG A 39 0.39 -15.00 -11.15
C ARG A 39 1.42 -14.81 -10.03
N ARG A 40 2.41 -15.69 -9.95
CA ARG A 40 3.57 -15.54 -9.05
C ARG A 40 4.72 -14.82 -9.77
N PRO A 41 4.94 -13.51 -9.56
CA PRO A 41 6.09 -12.81 -10.13
C PRO A 41 7.33 -12.93 -9.26
N LYS A 42 8.48 -12.63 -9.85
CA LYS A 42 9.67 -12.22 -9.08
C LYS A 42 9.51 -10.76 -8.65
N VAL A 43 10.18 -10.39 -7.56
CA VAL A 43 10.25 -8.99 -7.09
C VAL A 43 10.70 -8.04 -8.21
N SER A 44 11.64 -8.44 -9.06
CA SER A 44 12.14 -7.62 -10.18
C SER A 44 11.12 -7.37 -11.31
N GLU A 45 9.99 -8.09 -11.31
CA GLU A 45 8.89 -7.89 -12.25
C GLU A 45 7.86 -6.88 -11.71
N LEU A 46 7.99 -6.44 -10.46
CA LEU A 46 7.14 -5.42 -9.86
C LEU A 46 7.81 -4.05 -9.97
N ARG A 47 7.02 -3.05 -10.34
CA ARG A 47 7.38 -1.64 -10.22
C ARG A 47 6.36 -0.96 -9.32
N ILE A 48 6.85 -0.38 -8.24
CA ILE A 48 6.01 0.22 -7.19
C ILE A 48 6.49 1.64 -6.96
N GLU A 49 5.54 2.57 -7.02
CA GLU A 49 5.79 3.99 -6.77
C GLU A 49 4.77 4.46 -5.73
N ILE A 50 5.28 4.89 -4.58
CA ILE A 50 4.50 5.45 -3.49
C ILE A 50 4.83 6.94 -3.42
N SER A 51 3.83 7.77 -3.66
CA SER A 51 3.92 9.23 -3.56
C SER A 51 2.93 9.74 -2.50
N PRO A 52 3.08 10.96 -1.98
CA PRO A 52 2.28 11.43 -0.85
C PRO A 52 0.76 11.34 -1.07
N LYS A 53 0.27 11.41 -2.30
CA LYS A 53 -1.16 11.32 -2.64
C LYS A 53 -1.47 10.24 -3.67
N HIS A 54 -0.54 9.33 -3.94
CA HIS A 54 -0.67 8.40 -5.06
C HIS A 54 0.03 7.08 -4.81
N LEU A 55 -0.61 5.98 -5.19
CA LEU A 55 -0.03 4.65 -5.22
C LEU A 55 -0.13 4.10 -6.63
N LEU A 56 1.00 3.73 -7.22
CA LEU A 56 1.09 3.01 -8.47
C LEU A 56 1.81 1.67 -8.25
N SER A 57 1.20 0.59 -8.70
CA SER A 57 1.83 -0.72 -8.77
C SER A 57 1.60 -1.34 -10.14
N LEU A 58 2.69 -1.77 -10.74
CA LEU A 58 2.75 -2.36 -12.07
C LEU A 58 3.38 -3.74 -11.99
N LEU A 59 2.89 -4.66 -12.81
CA LEU A 59 3.40 -6.01 -12.97
C LEU A 59 3.87 -6.22 -14.40
N ARG A 60 5.12 -6.60 -14.61
CA ARG A 60 5.64 -6.90 -15.95
C ARG A 60 4.81 -7.99 -16.62
N LYS A 61 4.56 -7.88 -17.93
CA LYS A 61 3.91 -8.92 -18.73
C LYS A 61 4.81 -10.15 -18.81
N LYS A 62 4.19 -11.34 -18.82
CA LYS A 62 4.92 -12.61 -18.86
C LYS A 62 5.73 -12.72 -20.14
N GLY A 63 7.00 -13.10 -20.03
CA GLY A 63 7.90 -13.34 -21.18
C GLY A 63 8.54 -12.09 -21.76
N VAL A 64 8.29 -10.90 -21.18
CA VAL A 64 8.88 -9.65 -21.65
C VAL A 64 10.19 -9.38 -20.93
N THR A 65 11.26 -9.16 -21.68
CA THR A 65 12.61 -8.88 -21.18
C THR A 65 13.00 -7.41 -21.27
N SER A 66 12.33 -6.63 -22.12
CA SER A 66 12.46 -5.19 -22.22
C SER A 66 11.89 -4.46 -21.00
N ALA A 67 12.26 -3.19 -20.84
CA ALA A 67 11.86 -2.33 -19.73
C ALA A 67 11.09 -1.08 -20.22
N THR A 68 10.31 -1.22 -21.29
CA THR A 68 9.45 -0.14 -21.79
C THR A 68 8.15 -0.06 -20.99
N GLN A 69 7.44 1.06 -21.06
CA GLN A 69 6.21 1.26 -20.29
C GLN A 69 5.08 0.30 -20.72
N ASP A 70 5.03 -0.07 -22.00
CA ASP A 70 4.04 -1.00 -22.56
C ASP A 70 4.24 -2.46 -22.09
N ASP A 71 5.37 -2.74 -21.43
CA ASP A 71 5.73 -4.06 -20.93
C ASP A 71 5.10 -4.41 -19.59
N PHE A 72 4.27 -3.52 -19.02
CA PHE A 72 3.67 -3.69 -17.71
C PHE A 72 2.13 -3.63 -17.75
N ASP A 73 1.51 -4.49 -16.96
CA ASP A 73 0.09 -4.43 -16.60
C ASP A 73 -0.07 -3.61 -15.32
N THR A 74 -1.11 -2.78 -15.27
CA THR A 74 -1.42 -1.98 -14.06
C THR A 74 -2.15 -2.86 -13.04
N LEU A 75 -1.55 -3.04 -11.87
CA LEU A 75 -2.19 -3.72 -10.74
C LEU A 75 -3.07 -2.76 -9.94
N ILE A 76 -2.52 -1.57 -9.64
CA ILE A 76 -3.26 -0.46 -9.04
C ILE A 76 -2.67 0.86 -9.53
N ASP A 77 -3.56 1.80 -9.83
CA ASP A 77 -3.25 3.20 -10.09
C ASP A 77 -4.31 4.01 -9.34
N ALA A 78 -3.94 4.52 -8.16
CA ALA A 78 -4.91 5.04 -7.21
C ALA A 78 -4.45 6.33 -6.55
N LYS A 79 -5.34 7.34 -6.59
CA LYS A 79 -5.24 8.54 -5.76
C LYS A 79 -5.60 8.21 -4.31
N LEU A 80 -4.71 8.52 -3.39
CA LEU A 80 -4.91 8.34 -1.96
C LEU A 80 -5.71 9.53 -1.40
N LEU A 81 -6.74 9.23 -0.60
CA LEU A 81 -7.55 10.27 0.07
C LEU A 81 -6.69 11.03 1.10
N ALA A 82 -6.01 10.29 1.97
CA ALA A 82 -5.08 10.83 2.94
C ALA A 82 -3.69 11.04 2.33
N THR A 83 -2.94 12.00 2.88
CA THR A 83 -1.51 12.14 2.55
C THR A 83 -0.74 11.06 3.29
N VAL A 84 0.22 10.41 2.62
CA VAL A 84 1.14 9.44 3.22
C VAL A 84 2.56 9.98 3.24
N LYS A 85 3.41 9.41 4.09
CA LYS A 85 4.86 9.67 4.13
C LYS A 85 5.58 8.55 3.37
N PRO A 86 6.00 8.75 2.10
CA PRO A 86 6.58 7.67 1.30
C PRO A 86 7.78 6.98 1.97
N SER A 87 8.60 7.72 2.70
CA SER A 87 9.76 7.21 3.43
C SER A 87 9.41 6.28 4.60
N GLU A 88 8.19 6.34 5.12
CA GLU A 88 7.67 5.49 6.19
C GLU A 88 6.68 4.43 5.65
N CYS A 89 6.51 4.35 4.33
CA CYS A 89 5.67 3.34 3.68
C CYS A 89 6.50 2.12 3.30
N SER A 90 5.87 0.95 3.29
CA SER A 90 6.51 -0.30 2.91
C SER A 90 5.59 -1.17 2.07
N TRP A 91 6.20 -2.13 1.37
CA TRP A 91 5.46 -3.16 0.65
C TRP A 91 6.21 -4.48 0.73
N GLN A 92 5.47 -5.58 0.63
CA GLN A 92 6.02 -6.93 0.65
C GLN A 92 5.25 -7.84 -0.30
N LEU A 93 5.99 -8.63 -1.07
CA LEU A 93 5.43 -9.72 -1.86
C LEU A 93 5.37 -10.98 -1.00
N ASP A 94 4.17 -11.48 -0.75
CA ASP A 94 3.94 -12.74 -0.05
C ASP A 94 3.53 -13.85 -1.02
N GLN A 95 4.15 -15.02 -0.88
CA GLN A 95 4.00 -16.17 -1.79
C GLN A 95 3.88 -17.47 -0.99
N VAL A 96 2.89 -17.53 -0.10
CA VAL A 96 2.60 -18.71 0.72
C VAL A 96 1.64 -19.66 0.01
N GLY A 97 2.05 -20.92 -0.15
CA GLY A 97 1.23 -21.98 -0.74
C GLY A 97 0.82 -21.65 -2.18
N ASP A 98 -0.49 -21.56 -2.42
CA ASP A 98 -1.08 -21.15 -3.70
C ASP A 98 -1.45 -19.66 -3.77
N SER A 99 -1.24 -18.92 -2.68
CA SER A 99 -1.46 -17.49 -2.63
C SER A 99 -0.29 -16.71 -3.22
N CYS A 100 -0.61 -15.58 -3.84
CA CYS A 100 0.37 -14.59 -4.21
C CYS A 100 -0.22 -13.22 -4.02
N ASP A 101 0.19 -12.56 -2.94
CA ASP A 101 -0.40 -11.33 -2.47
C ASP A 101 0.68 -10.24 -2.35
N LEU A 102 0.35 -9.02 -2.76
CA LEU A 102 1.20 -7.85 -2.59
C LEU A 102 0.61 -6.99 -1.48
N HIS A 103 1.34 -6.90 -0.37
CA HIS A 103 0.96 -6.17 0.82
C HIS A 103 1.58 -4.80 0.79
N PHE A 104 0.80 -3.78 1.14
CA PHE A 104 1.25 -2.41 1.34
C PHE A 104 0.89 -1.96 2.76
N SER A 105 1.84 -1.26 3.36
CA SER A 105 1.72 -0.55 4.63
C SER A 105 2.00 0.93 4.33
N LEU A 106 0.96 1.74 4.36
CA LEU A 106 1.00 3.14 3.96
C LEU A 106 0.82 4.05 5.18
N ARG A 107 1.93 4.61 5.66
CA ARG A 107 1.93 5.49 6.82
C ARG A 107 1.35 6.84 6.48
N LYS A 108 0.23 7.20 7.10
CA LYS A 108 -0.41 8.50 6.93
C LYS A 108 0.50 9.58 7.49
N HIS A 109 0.57 10.70 6.79
CA HIS A 109 1.19 11.90 7.30
C HIS A 109 0.28 12.47 8.38
N CYS A 110 0.54 12.14 9.65
CA CYS A 110 -0.03 12.90 10.76
C CYS A 110 0.44 14.34 10.59
N CYS A 111 -0.49 15.28 10.43
CA CYS A 111 -0.14 16.69 10.54
C CYS A 111 0.28 16.91 11.99
N GLY A 112 1.56 16.71 12.30
CA GLY A 112 2.16 17.25 13.50
C GLY A 112 1.89 18.74 13.48
N MET A 113 1.41 19.29 14.59
CA MET A 113 1.42 20.74 14.76
C MET A 113 2.85 21.22 14.46
N VAL A 114 2.97 22.19 13.56
CA VAL A 114 4.23 22.84 13.23
C VAL A 114 4.66 23.59 14.48
N GLU A 115 5.45 22.97 15.34
CA GLU A 115 6.26 23.68 16.35
C GLU A 115 7.70 23.73 15.86
N GLU A 116 7.94 24.59 14.86
CA GLU A 116 9.19 25.35 14.82
C GLU A 116 8.81 26.80 14.52
N ALA A 117 8.23 27.44 15.54
CA ALA A 117 8.29 28.87 15.66
C ALA A 117 9.59 29.23 16.41
N PHE A 118 10.25 30.28 15.92
CA PHE A 118 11.35 31.06 16.52
C PHE A 118 12.79 30.62 16.18
N GLN A 119 13.40 31.41 15.28
CA GLN A 119 14.77 31.94 15.48
C GLN A 119 14.67 33.25 16.26
#